data_AF-A0A9E4R656-F1
#
_entry.id   AF-A0A9E4R656-F1
#
_cell.length_a   1.000
_cell.length_b   1.000
_cell.length_c   1.000
_cell.angle_alpha   90.00
_cell.angle_beta   90.00
_cell.angle_gamma   90.00
#
_symmetry.space_group_name_H-M   'P 1'
#
loop_
_entity.id
_entity.type
_entity.pdbx_description
1 polymer ?
#
loop_
_entity_poly.entity_id
_entity_poly.type
_entity_poly.pdbx_seq_one_letter_code
_entity_poly.pdbx_strand_id
1 'polypeptide(L)'
;NEDPVQAVIREIKEETGVHAEVVPTGPVIEMDYPTQVAAPYTIMIEDIDDPVQGFHHHIDMIYFCRPTGPTGPINDGWRWVSRQSLADGLAMPNGRGGSVPPPEDVRLLASRAFELID
;
A
#
# COMPACT_ATOMS: atom_id res chain seq x y z
N ASN A 1 -16.81 8.76 -9.54
CA ASN A 1 -17.30 7.46 -9.04
C ASN A 1 -16.20 6.46 -9.29
N GLU A 2 -15.57 6.01 -8.22
CA GLU A 2 -14.41 5.12 -8.21
C GLU A 2 -14.62 4.13 -7.04
N ASP A 3 -14.31 2.86 -7.24
CA ASP A 3 -14.25 1.87 -6.14
C ASP A 3 -12.85 1.82 -5.51
N PRO A 4 -12.67 1.20 -4.32
CA PRO A 4 -11.37 1.19 -3.64
C PRO A 4 -10.23 0.52 -4.44
N VAL A 5 -10.53 -0.46 -5.29
CA VAL A 5 -9.53 -1.14 -6.14
C VAL A 5 -9.08 -0.21 -7.27
N GLN A 6 -10.02 0.51 -7.88
CA GLN A 6 -9.70 1.53 -8.87
C GLN A 6 -8.85 2.65 -8.25
N ALA A 7 -9.21 3.11 -7.05
CA ALA A 7 -8.49 4.17 -6.32
C ALA A 7 -7.04 3.79 -6.04
N VAL A 8 -6.80 2.62 -5.42
CA VAL A 8 -5.43 2.21 -5.08
C VAL A 8 -4.56 2.01 -6.33
N ILE A 9 -5.13 1.50 -7.44
CA ILE A 9 -4.39 1.34 -8.70
C ILE A 9 -4.05 2.69 -9.33
N ARG A 10 -4.99 3.65 -9.31
CA ARG A 10 -4.74 5.02 -9.79
C ARG A 10 -3.66 5.70 -8.95
N GLU A 11 -3.76 5.62 -7.62
CA GLU A 11 -2.85 6.28 -6.69
C GLU A 11 -1.43 5.73 -6.80
N ILE A 12 -1.25 4.40 -6.84
CA ILE A 12 0.06 3.79 -7.09
C ILE A 12 0.69 4.36 -8.36
N LYS A 13 -0.09 4.49 -9.44
CA LYS A 13 0.42 5.03 -10.71
C LYS A 13 0.75 6.52 -10.61
N GLU A 14 -0.12 7.33 -10.04
CA GLU A 14 0.07 8.78 -9.92
C GLU A 14 1.26 9.13 -9.02
N GLU A 15 1.40 8.42 -7.90
CA GLU A 15 2.42 8.70 -6.89
C GLU A 15 3.77 8.09 -7.26
N THR A 16 3.81 6.84 -7.71
CA THR A 16 5.07 6.09 -7.90
C THR A 16 5.48 5.95 -9.37
N GLY A 17 4.54 6.10 -10.30
CA GLY A 17 4.72 5.80 -11.73
C GLY A 17 4.56 4.32 -12.08
N VAL A 18 4.34 3.44 -11.10
CA VAL A 18 4.26 1.99 -11.31
C VAL A 18 2.85 1.59 -11.77
N HIS A 19 2.78 0.75 -12.81
CA HIS A 19 1.56 0.05 -13.17
C HIS A 19 1.43 -1.21 -12.32
N ALA A 20 0.30 -1.35 -11.62
CA ALA A 20 0.06 -2.46 -10.70
C ALA A 20 -1.34 -3.04 -10.84
N GLU A 21 -1.51 -4.23 -10.27
CA GLU A 21 -2.81 -4.86 -10.04
C GLU A 21 -2.92 -5.32 -8.59
N VAL A 22 -4.15 -5.36 -8.06
CA VAL A 22 -4.43 -5.92 -6.74
C VAL A 22 -4.31 -7.45 -6.81
N VAL A 23 -3.59 -8.04 -5.85
CA VAL A 23 -3.56 -9.48 -5.66
C VAL A 23 -4.71 -9.88 -4.75
N PRO A 24 -5.66 -10.73 -5.21
CA PRO A 24 -6.75 -11.19 -4.36
C PRO A 24 -6.23 -11.99 -3.17
N THR A 25 -6.59 -11.57 -1.95
CA THR A 25 -6.21 -12.26 -0.70
C THR A 25 -7.39 -12.95 -0.02
N GLY A 26 -8.61 -12.69 -0.48
CA GLY A 26 -9.86 -13.27 0.02
C GLY A 26 -10.56 -14.15 -1.02
N PRO A 27 -11.65 -14.83 -0.61
CA PRO A 27 -12.44 -15.65 -1.52
C PRO A 27 -13.10 -14.80 -2.61
N VAL A 28 -13.01 -15.28 -3.85
CA VAL A 28 -13.75 -14.75 -4.99
C VAL A 28 -14.95 -15.66 -5.24
N ILE A 29 -16.13 -15.07 -5.34
CA ILE A 29 -17.36 -15.81 -5.62
C ILE A 29 -17.65 -15.64 -7.11
N GLU A 30 -17.74 -16.75 -7.84
CA GLU A 30 -18.14 -16.73 -9.25
C GLU A 30 -19.61 -16.28 -9.35
N MET A 31 -19.81 -15.08 -9.90
CA MET A 31 -21.12 -14.47 -10.02
C MET A 31 -21.12 -13.49 -11.20
N ASP A 32 -22.17 -13.54 -12.02
CA ASP A 32 -22.29 -12.66 -13.19
C ASP A 32 -22.71 -11.23 -12.82
N TYR A 33 -23.45 -11.07 -11.72
CA TYR A 33 -23.93 -9.79 -11.20
C TYR A 33 -24.33 -9.91 -9.72
N PRO A 34 -24.00 -8.92 -8.85
CA PRO A 34 -23.24 -7.69 -9.15
C PRO A 34 -21.73 -7.92 -9.32
N THR A 35 -21.03 -6.93 -9.88
CA THR A 35 -19.56 -6.95 -9.94
C THR A 35 -19.00 -6.99 -8.51
N GLN A 36 -18.22 -8.03 -8.20
CA GLN A 36 -17.52 -8.14 -6.94
C GLN A 36 -16.22 -7.31 -6.99
N VAL A 37 -16.07 -6.38 -6.05
CA VAL A 37 -14.81 -5.67 -5.81
C VAL A 37 -13.94 -6.51 -4.88
N ALA A 38 -12.64 -6.57 -5.15
CA ALA A 38 -11.71 -7.29 -4.28
C ALA A 38 -11.74 -6.71 -2.86
N ALA A 39 -11.86 -7.58 -1.86
CA ALA A 39 -11.75 -7.16 -0.47
C ALA A 39 -10.31 -6.72 -0.17
N PRO A 40 -10.12 -5.68 0.67
CA PRO A 40 -8.79 -5.36 1.17
C PRO A 40 -8.25 -6.52 2.02
N TYR A 41 -6.94 -6.62 2.11
CA TYR A 41 -6.29 -7.58 3.01
C TYR A 41 -6.68 -7.32 4.46
N THR A 42 -6.76 -6.04 4.84
CA THR A 42 -7.27 -5.60 6.13
C THR A 42 -7.82 -4.18 6.01
N ILE A 43 -8.71 -3.82 6.94
CA ILE A 43 -9.19 -2.45 7.10
C ILE A 43 -8.66 -1.94 8.44
N MET A 44 -8.03 -0.77 8.44
CA MET A 44 -7.48 -0.14 9.66
C MET A 44 -8.19 1.18 9.95
N ILE A 45 -8.22 1.56 11.23
CA ILE A 45 -8.65 2.88 11.65
C ILE A 45 -7.41 3.60 12.17
N GLU A 46 -7.06 4.70 11.53
CA GLU A 46 -5.86 5.47 11.85
C GLU A 46 -6.23 6.85 12.38
N ASP A 47 -5.57 7.24 13.46
CA ASP A 47 -5.65 8.58 14.03
C ASP A 47 -4.73 9.52 13.24
N ILE A 48 -5.31 10.53 12.58
CA ILE A 48 -4.58 11.53 11.80
C ILE A 48 -4.73 12.89 12.44
N ASP A 49 -3.62 13.48 12.86
CA ASP A 49 -3.53 14.87 13.32
C ASP A 49 -2.92 15.73 12.22
N ASP A 50 -3.76 16.14 11.26
CA ASP A 50 -3.35 16.96 10.13
C ASP A 50 -3.34 18.46 10.51
N PRO A 51 -2.29 19.23 10.19
CA PRO A 51 -2.18 20.63 10.58
C PRO A 51 -3.21 21.56 9.94
N VAL A 52 -3.89 21.13 8.87
CA VAL A 52 -4.89 21.90 8.13
C VAL A 52 -6.31 21.45 8.46
N GLN A 53 -6.56 20.14 8.42
CA GLN A 53 -7.89 19.54 8.63
C GLN A 53 -8.19 19.22 10.09
N GLY A 54 -7.17 19.25 10.97
CA GLY A 54 -7.27 18.86 12.37
C GLY A 54 -7.34 17.35 12.55
N PHE A 55 -7.66 16.94 13.79
CA PHE A 55 -7.80 15.54 14.15
C PHE A 55 -8.98 14.87 13.42
N HIS A 56 -8.72 13.77 12.74
CA HIS A 56 -9.73 12.93 12.10
C HIS A 56 -9.24 11.48 11.99
N HIS A 57 -10.17 10.58 11.62
CA HIS A 57 -9.83 9.18 11.39
C HIS A 57 -9.78 8.87 9.90
N HIS A 58 -8.78 8.09 9.50
CA HIS A 58 -8.83 7.36 8.24
C HIS A 58 -9.40 5.95 8.47
N ILE A 59 -10.28 5.51 7.58
CA ILE A 59 -10.62 4.09 7.43
C ILE A 59 -9.83 3.61 6.23
N ASP A 60 -8.67 3.02 6.47
CA ASP A 60 -7.75 2.63 5.41
C ASP A 60 -8.03 1.19 4.95
N MET A 61 -8.17 1.01 3.64
CA MET A 61 -8.38 -0.27 2.99
C MET A 61 -7.05 -0.72 2.39
N ILE A 62 -6.31 -1.55 3.13
CA ILE A 62 -4.98 -1.97 2.72
C ILE A 62 -5.06 -3.11 1.72
N TYR A 63 -4.52 -2.88 0.53
CA TYR A 63 -4.39 -3.89 -0.53
C TYR A 63 -2.94 -4.31 -0.71
N PHE A 64 -2.73 -5.58 -1.04
CA PHE A 64 -1.46 -6.02 -1.59
C PHE A 64 -1.53 -6.01 -3.11
N CYS A 65 -0.54 -5.37 -3.73
CA CYS A 65 -0.48 -5.17 -5.16
C CYS A 65 0.83 -5.72 -5.73
N ARG A 66 0.83 -6.07 -7.00
CA ARG A 66 2.05 -6.43 -7.74
C ARG A 66 2.19 -5.61 -9.02
N PRO A 67 3.41 -5.26 -9.44
CA PRO A 67 3.63 -4.60 -10.72
C PRO A 67 3.18 -5.48 -11.89
N THR A 68 2.55 -4.88 -12.90
CA THR A 68 2.12 -5.58 -14.14
C THR A 68 3.01 -5.28 -15.34
N GLY A 69 4.07 -4.51 -15.15
CA GLY A 69 5.01 -4.13 -16.20
C GLY A 69 6.39 -3.73 -15.64
N PRO A 70 7.25 -3.12 -16.46
CA PRO A 70 8.54 -2.63 -16.01
C PRO A 70 8.37 -1.65 -14.84
N THR A 71 9.12 -1.86 -13.77
CA THR A 71 9.07 -1.00 -12.58
C THR A 71 9.84 0.31 -12.71
N GLY A 72 10.50 0.53 -13.86
CA GLY A 72 11.08 1.80 -14.32
C GLY A 72 11.93 2.57 -13.29
N PRO A 73 12.34 3.81 -13.59
CA PRO A 73 12.57 4.76 -12.51
C PRO A 73 11.21 5.08 -11.87
N ILE A 74 11.14 4.94 -10.56
CA ILE A 74 9.99 5.41 -9.77
C ILE A 74 10.11 6.91 -9.53
N ASN A 75 8.97 7.56 -9.28
CA ASN A 75 8.90 8.99 -9.04
C ASN A 75 9.76 9.43 -7.83
N ASP A 76 10.18 10.70 -7.83
CA ASP A 76 10.95 11.29 -6.74
C ASP A 76 10.20 11.18 -5.40
N GLY A 77 10.95 10.89 -4.32
CA GLY A 77 10.39 10.65 -3.00
C GLY A 77 10.07 9.17 -2.72
N TRP A 78 10.04 8.32 -3.74
CA TRP A 78 9.81 6.88 -3.59
C TRP A 78 11.10 6.07 -3.67
N ARG A 79 11.12 4.93 -2.98
CA ARG A 79 12.23 3.99 -3.03
C ARG A 79 11.74 2.55 -2.94
N TRP A 80 12.40 1.66 -3.68
CA TRP A 80 12.25 0.23 -3.47
C TRP A 80 12.93 -0.19 -2.17
N VAL A 81 12.27 -1.08 -1.43
CA VAL A 81 12.78 -1.68 -0.19
C VAL A 81 12.74 -3.19 -0.33
N SER A 82 13.87 -3.85 -0.08
CA SER A 82 13.94 -5.31 -0.10
C SER A 82 13.41 -5.91 1.20
N ARG A 83 12.97 -7.18 1.14
CA ARG A 83 12.62 -7.97 2.33
C ARG A 83 13.74 -7.94 3.38
N GLN A 84 15.00 -8.09 2.94
CA GLN A 84 16.16 -8.06 3.83
C GLN A 84 16.31 -6.69 4.51
N SER A 85 16.17 -5.60 3.76
CA SER A 85 16.23 -4.25 4.30
C SER A 85 15.17 -4.00 5.38
N LEU A 86 13.95 -4.50 5.19
CA LEU A 86 12.92 -4.44 6.24
C LEU A 86 13.29 -5.26 7.48
N ALA A 87 13.80 -6.48 7.29
CA ALA A 87 14.23 -7.36 8.37
C ALA A 87 15.40 -6.76 9.18
N ASP A 88 16.30 -6.05 8.52
CA ASP A 88 17.45 -5.37 9.12
C ASP A 88 17.08 -4.05 9.82
N GLY A 89 15.80 -3.67 9.80
CA GLY A 89 15.32 -2.44 10.43
C GLY A 89 15.76 -1.18 9.69
N LEU A 90 15.71 -1.20 8.34
CA LEU A 90 16.07 -0.07 7.49
C LEU A 90 15.55 1.26 8.05
N ALA A 91 16.47 2.14 8.45
CA ALA A 91 16.14 3.51 8.76
C ALA A 91 16.04 4.31 7.46
N MET A 92 14.93 5.02 7.28
CA MET A 92 14.69 5.88 6.12
C MET A 92 14.63 7.35 6.55
N PRO A 93 15.10 8.28 5.70
CA PRO A 93 15.00 9.71 5.99
C PRO A 93 13.56 10.10 6.29
N ASN A 94 13.33 10.79 7.40
CA ASN A 94 11.99 11.19 7.85
C ASN A 94 11.58 12.59 7.38
N GLY A 95 12.33 13.20 6.45
CA GLY A 95 12.12 14.57 5.98
C GLY A 95 12.43 15.67 7.01
N ARG A 96 12.81 15.31 8.25
CA ARG A 96 13.11 16.23 9.37
C ARG A 96 14.58 16.16 9.82
N GLY A 97 15.47 15.68 8.96
CA GLY A 97 16.90 15.57 9.23
C GLY A 97 17.32 14.35 10.03
N GLY A 98 16.41 13.40 10.30
CA GLY A 98 16.70 12.12 10.94
C GLY A 98 16.39 10.94 10.01
N SER A 99 16.74 9.74 10.46
CA SER A 99 16.29 8.49 9.84
C SER A 99 15.63 7.61 10.89
N VAL A 100 14.44 7.11 10.58
CA VAL A 100 13.67 6.21 11.45
C VAL A 100 13.20 5.02 10.64
N PRO A 101 13.02 3.84 11.25
CA PRO A 101 12.39 2.73 10.55
C PRO A 101 10.98 3.11 10.10
N PRO A 102 10.46 2.50 9.02
CA PRO A 102 9.04 2.60 8.70
C PRO A 102 8.18 2.21 9.92
N PRO A 103 6.96 2.77 10.02
CA PRO A 103 5.97 2.37 11.01
C PRO A 103 5.81 0.85 11.13
N GLU A 104 5.45 0.37 12.31
CA GLU A 104 5.42 -1.08 12.61
C GLU A 104 4.40 -1.84 11.78
N ASP A 105 3.19 -1.31 11.66
CA ASP A 105 2.13 -1.76 10.77
C ASP A 105 2.63 -1.93 9.32
N VAL A 106 3.31 -0.93 8.76
CA VAL A 106 3.90 -0.99 7.41
C VAL A 106 4.89 -2.16 7.30
N ARG A 107 5.77 -2.34 8.30
CA ARG A 107 6.76 -3.44 8.30
C ARG A 107 6.08 -4.81 8.39
N LEU A 108 5.08 -4.96 9.26
CA LEU A 108 4.34 -6.20 9.44
C LEU A 108 3.54 -6.55 8.18
N LEU A 109 2.82 -5.59 7.61
CA LEU A 109 2.04 -5.76 6.38
C LEU A 109 2.93 -6.09 5.19
N ALA A 110 4.06 -5.41 5.02
CA ALA A 110 5.03 -5.73 3.96
C ALA A 110 5.58 -7.16 4.11
N SER A 111 5.91 -7.59 5.34
CA SER A 111 6.35 -8.97 5.58
C SER A 111 5.28 -10.00 5.20
N ARG A 112 4.00 -9.71 5.49
CA ARG A 112 2.87 -10.57 5.08
C ARG A 112 2.65 -10.58 3.58
N ALA A 113 2.72 -9.43 2.92
CA ALA A 113 2.62 -9.34 1.47
C ALA A 113 3.66 -10.24 0.79
N PHE A 114 4.91 -10.18 1.27
CA PHE A 114 5.99 -11.03 0.79
C PHE A 114 5.80 -12.53 1.07
N GLU A 115 4.99 -12.93 2.05
CA GLU A 115 4.66 -14.35 2.30
C GLU A 115 3.52 -14.86 1.40
N LEU A 116 2.64 -13.96 0.94
CA LEU A 116 1.43 -14.29 0.18
C LEU A 116 1.59 -14.12 -1.33
N ILE A 117 2.50 -13.24 -1.75
CA ILE A 117 2.75 -12.89 -3.15
C ILE A 117 4.17 -13.35 -3.48
N ASP A 118 4.27 -14.54 -4.07
CA ASP A 118 5.51 -15.04 -4.69
C ASP A 118 5.73 -14.40 -6.07
#